data_AF-A0A552V9H2-F1
#
_entry.id   AF-A0A552V9H2-F1
#
_cell.length_a   1.000
_cell.length_b   1.000
_cell.length_c   1.000
_cell.angle_alpha   90.00
_cell.angle_beta   90.00
_cell.angle_gamma   90.00
#
_symmetry.space_group_name_H-M   'P 1'
#
loop_
_entity.id
_entity.type
_entity.pdbx_description
1 polymer ?
#
loop_
_entity_poly.entity_id
_entity_poly.type
_entity_poly.pdbx_seq_one_letter_code
_entity_poly.pdbx_strand_id
1 'polypeptide(L)'
;MLKIPFGKDKLTSAIYDAGMVSNGNKCNCICLECGKDLQAVHPQVLNRQKFFRHKPGTDCQGTLESIFHFAAKEIIKKSTSLKISEDESFSYSSCDIEMTKYSKRPDAYITNQSTSLIVEILFSHQIESSTLDVYLNNNERVLEINISAEKNKLFNYEYFKDWVLSHAPRELYVQPQKLEADTSGKHNAAGDKSESDIGVYIVLGLIGAWLYRRFFKGRG
;
A
#
# COMPACT_ATOMS: atom_id res chain seq x y z
N MET A 1 20.45 12.02 10.82
CA MET A 1 20.70 11.55 9.43
C MET A 1 19.82 10.34 9.18
N LEU A 2 18.98 10.38 8.15
CA LEU A 2 18.07 9.30 7.79
C LEU A 2 18.85 8.05 7.34
N LYS A 3 18.51 6.87 7.87
CA LYS A 3 19.03 5.58 7.39
C LYS A 3 18.10 5.08 6.29
N ILE A 4 18.55 5.07 5.06
CA ILE A 4 17.74 4.69 3.90
C ILE A 4 17.84 3.18 3.69
N PRO A 5 16.72 2.44 3.62
CA PRO A 5 16.74 0.98 3.48
C PRO A 5 17.16 0.54 2.09
N PHE A 6 16.68 1.23 1.05
CA PHE A 6 16.78 0.80 -0.33
C PHE A 6 17.36 1.87 -1.24
N GLY A 7 18.13 1.42 -2.24
CA GLY A 7 18.64 2.25 -3.32
C GLY A 7 18.33 1.62 -4.67
N LYS A 8 18.15 2.45 -5.69
CA LYS A 8 17.96 2.02 -7.07
C LYS A 8 19.28 2.11 -7.82
N ASP A 9 19.71 1.04 -8.48
CA ASP A 9 20.89 1.09 -9.34
C ASP A 9 20.59 1.89 -10.62
N LYS A 10 21.51 2.77 -11.02
CA LYS A 10 21.31 3.67 -12.16
C LYS A 10 21.26 2.94 -13.51
N LEU A 11 21.95 1.80 -13.64
CA LEU A 11 22.10 1.12 -14.92
C LEU A 11 20.95 0.14 -15.17
N THR A 12 20.68 -0.69 -14.17
CA THR A 12 19.71 -1.78 -14.25
C THR A 12 18.31 -1.36 -13.79
N SER A 13 18.19 -0.23 -13.09
CA SER A 13 16.95 0.16 -12.39
C SER A 13 16.46 -0.87 -11.36
N ALA A 14 17.30 -1.83 -10.96
CA ALA A 14 17.02 -2.75 -9.89
C ALA A 14 17.08 -2.04 -8.53
N ILE A 15 16.26 -2.49 -7.59
CA ILE A 15 16.24 -1.98 -6.22
C ILE A 15 16.99 -2.98 -5.34
N TYR A 16 17.88 -2.47 -4.50
CA TYR A 16 18.70 -3.25 -3.59
C TYR A 16 18.62 -2.71 -2.18
N ASP A 17 18.73 -3.58 -1.18
CA ASP A 17 19.15 -3.16 0.16
C ASP A 17 20.67 -2.96 0.23
N ALA A 18 21.11 -2.24 1.26
CA ALA A 18 22.53 -1.89 1.41
C ALA A 18 23.43 -3.11 1.60
N GLY A 19 22.89 -4.26 2.06
CA GLY A 19 23.64 -5.50 2.21
C GLY A 19 23.99 -6.20 0.91
N MET A 20 23.24 -5.93 -0.17
CA MET A 20 23.44 -6.54 -1.49
C MET A 20 24.51 -5.83 -2.34
N VAL A 21 25.00 -4.66 -1.89
CA VAL A 21 25.96 -3.84 -2.64
C VAL A 21 27.24 -3.64 -1.85
N SER A 22 28.30 -3.25 -2.55
CA SER A 22 29.59 -2.93 -1.92
C SER A 22 29.51 -1.69 -1.03
N ASN A 23 30.24 -1.71 0.10
CA ASN A 23 30.30 -0.58 1.04
C ASN A 23 30.90 0.68 0.39
N GLY A 24 30.43 1.85 0.81
CA GLY A 24 30.91 3.14 0.35
C GLY A 24 30.26 3.61 -0.95
N ASN A 25 31.04 4.29 -1.80
CA ASN A 25 30.54 5.01 -2.98
C ASN A 25 30.45 4.15 -4.25
N LYS A 26 30.75 2.85 -4.15
CA LYS A 26 30.89 1.95 -5.29
C LYS A 26 29.56 1.34 -5.76
N CYS A 27 28.47 1.51 -5.00
CA CYS A 27 27.19 0.89 -5.31
C CYS A 27 26.47 1.45 -6.55
N ASN A 28 26.84 2.65 -7.02
CA ASN A 28 26.16 3.36 -8.12
C ASN A 28 24.63 3.52 -7.91
N CYS A 29 24.17 3.52 -6.66
CA CYS A 29 22.75 3.64 -6.33
C CYS A 29 22.31 5.10 -6.18
N ILE A 30 21.04 5.34 -6.48
CA ILE A 30 20.31 6.59 -6.24
C ILE A 30 19.16 6.40 -5.27
N CYS A 31 18.77 7.49 -4.62
CA CYS A 31 17.60 7.55 -3.76
C CYS A 31 16.32 7.37 -4.59
N LEU A 32 15.42 6.52 -4.11
CA LEU A 32 14.10 6.29 -4.71
C LEU A 32 13.23 7.56 -4.72
N GLU A 33 13.42 8.45 -3.74
CA GLU A 33 12.68 9.70 -3.61
C GLU A 33 13.19 10.79 -4.56
N CYS A 34 14.46 11.17 -4.39
CA CYS A 34 15.00 12.41 -4.96
C CYS A 34 15.94 12.17 -6.14
N GLY A 35 16.24 10.91 -6.46
CA GLY A 35 17.17 10.54 -7.53
C GLY A 35 18.64 10.88 -7.26
N LYS A 36 18.98 11.44 -6.10
CA LYS A 36 20.36 11.81 -5.76
C LYS A 36 21.19 10.59 -5.35
N ASP A 37 22.51 10.72 -5.50
CA ASP A 37 23.47 9.67 -5.21
C ASP A 37 23.44 9.21 -3.75
N LEU A 38 23.47 7.89 -3.58
CA LEU A 38 23.62 7.24 -2.30
C LEU A 38 25.04 6.71 -2.08
N GLN A 39 25.37 6.56 -0.81
CA GLN A 39 26.52 5.83 -0.30
C GLN A 39 26.01 4.67 0.56
N ALA A 40 26.46 3.45 0.28
CA ALA A 40 26.20 2.31 1.13
C ALA A 40 27.05 2.40 2.41
N VAL A 41 26.43 2.11 3.56
CA VAL A 41 27.08 2.12 4.87
C VAL A 41 26.95 0.76 5.50
N HIS A 42 28.09 0.08 5.64
CA HIS A 42 28.20 -1.19 6.36
C HIS A 42 28.90 -0.93 7.70
N PRO A 43 28.17 -0.87 8.83
CA PRO A 43 28.78 -0.67 10.12
C PRO A 43 29.75 -1.81 10.46
N GLN A 44 30.86 -1.50 11.14
CA GLN A 44 31.85 -2.50 11.56
C GLN A 44 31.31 -3.43 12.66
N VAL A 45 30.35 -2.95 13.45
CA VAL A 45 29.71 -3.77 14.49
C VAL A 45 28.83 -4.82 13.82
N LEU A 46 29.15 -6.08 14.06
CA LEU A 46 28.38 -7.24 13.59
C LEU A 46 26.89 -7.09 13.98
N ASN A 47 26.00 -7.53 13.10
CA ASN A 47 24.54 -7.46 13.24
C ASN A 47 23.91 -6.06 13.25
N ARG A 48 24.69 -4.98 13.08
CA ARG A 48 24.06 -3.67 12.84
C ARG A 48 23.48 -3.63 11.43
N GLN A 49 22.26 -3.11 11.35
CA GLN A 49 21.56 -2.91 10.09
C GLN A 49 22.43 -2.09 9.13
N LYS A 50 22.66 -2.63 7.95
CA LYS A 50 23.28 -1.93 6.82
C LYS A 50 22.23 -0.99 6.22
N PHE A 51 22.65 0.19 5.78
CA PHE A 51 21.75 1.21 5.24
C PHE A 51 22.48 2.07 4.21
N PHE A 52 21.72 2.85 3.47
CA PHE A 52 22.23 3.92 2.62
C PHE A 52 22.11 5.27 3.30
N ARG A 53 22.99 6.19 2.90
CA ARG A 53 22.84 7.61 3.17
C ARG A 53 23.12 8.42 1.92
N HIS A 54 22.60 9.62 1.88
CA HIS A 54 22.96 10.63 0.90
C HIS A 54 24.46 10.97 0.96
N LYS A 55 25.09 11.20 -0.19
CA LYS A 55 26.47 11.73 -0.23
C LYS A 55 26.51 13.12 0.42
N PRO A 56 27.64 13.55 1.01
CA PRO A 56 27.76 14.88 1.58
C PRO A 56 27.35 15.97 0.58
N GLY A 57 26.64 17.01 1.05
CA GLY A 57 26.14 18.10 0.22
C GLY A 57 24.86 17.78 -0.57
N THR A 58 24.20 16.64 -0.29
CA THR A 58 22.89 16.33 -0.87
C THR A 58 21.80 16.32 0.19
N ASP A 59 20.83 17.22 0.04
CA ASP A 59 19.64 17.25 0.88
C ASP A 59 18.47 16.52 0.20
N CYS A 60 17.72 15.77 1.00
CA CYS A 60 16.52 15.08 0.57
C CYS A 60 15.43 15.34 1.61
N GLN A 61 14.27 15.79 1.16
CA GLN A 61 13.09 15.96 1.99
C GLN A 61 12.29 14.65 2.15
N GLY A 62 12.71 13.59 1.47
CA GLY A 62 12.10 12.28 1.54
C GLY A 62 12.11 11.69 2.95
N THR A 63 11.04 10.98 3.25
CA THR A 63 10.86 10.27 4.51
C THR A 63 11.11 8.77 4.33
N LEU A 64 11.19 8.01 5.43
CA LEU A 64 11.20 6.54 5.33
C LEU A 64 9.93 6.02 4.66
N GLU A 65 8.79 6.64 4.98
CA GLU A 65 7.50 6.31 4.41
C GLU A 65 7.53 6.41 2.89
N SER A 66 7.95 7.56 2.36
CA SER A 66 8.02 7.75 0.91
C SER A 66 8.90 6.69 0.24
N ILE A 67 10.07 6.38 0.83
CA ILE A 67 10.98 5.35 0.32
C ILE A 67 10.34 3.96 0.32
N PHE A 68 9.63 3.59 1.39
CA PHE A 68 8.94 2.31 1.49
C PHE A 68 7.74 2.21 0.54
N HIS A 69 6.97 3.29 0.36
CA HIS A 69 5.92 3.35 -0.67
C HIS A 69 6.51 3.15 -2.06
N PHE A 70 7.56 3.90 -2.43
CA PHE A 70 8.20 3.74 -3.74
C PHE A 70 8.70 2.32 -3.98
N ALA A 71 9.35 1.70 -2.99
CA ALA A 71 9.82 0.33 -3.11
C ALA A 71 8.65 -0.67 -3.27
N ALA A 72 7.60 -0.54 -2.47
CA ALA A 72 6.43 -1.43 -2.53
C ALA A 72 5.67 -1.30 -3.85
N LYS A 73 5.47 -0.07 -4.37
CA LYS A 73 4.89 0.16 -5.70
C LYS A 73 5.67 -0.53 -6.80
N GLU A 74 7.00 -0.39 -6.79
CA GLU A 74 7.87 -1.03 -7.77
C GLU A 74 7.86 -2.57 -7.65
N ILE A 75 7.74 -3.11 -6.43
CA ILE A 75 7.57 -4.55 -6.18
C ILE A 75 6.26 -5.06 -6.81
N ILE A 76 5.14 -4.37 -6.54
CA ILE A 76 3.82 -4.72 -7.11
C ILE A 76 3.87 -4.60 -8.63
N LYS A 77 4.43 -3.52 -9.18
CA LYS A 77 4.55 -3.34 -10.63
C LYS A 77 5.34 -4.44 -11.34
N LYS A 78 6.36 -4.99 -10.69
CA LYS A 78 7.22 -6.05 -11.26
C LYS A 78 6.68 -7.47 -11.00
N SER A 79 5.64 -7.62 -10.19
CA SER A 79 4.99 -8.90 -9.94
C SER A 79 3.79 -9.08 -10.88
N THR A 80 3.24 -10.28 -10.90
CA THR A 80 2.03 -10.66 -11.65
C THR A 80 0.93 -11.22 -10.75
N SER A 81 1.23 -11.35 -9.46
CA SER A 81 0.30 -11.84 -8.44
C SER A 81 0.55 -11.16 -7.10
N LEU A 82 -0.51 -11.04 -6.32
CA LEU A 82 -0.55 -10.41 -5.00
C LEU A 82 -1.58 -11.15 -4.15
N LYS A 83 -1.24 -11.57 -2.94
CA LYS A 83 -2.27 -12.12 -2.04
C LYS A 83 -3.28 -11.04 -1.69
N ILE A 84 -4.55 -11.38 -1.56
CA ILE A 84 -5.57 -10.45 -1.07
C ILE A 84 -6.18 -10.93 0.25
N SER A 85 -6.05 -12.22 0.54
CA SER A 85 -6.28 -12.83 1.85
C SER A 85 -5.27 -13.98 2.05
N GLU A 86 -5.40 -14.75 3.12
CA GLU A 86 -4.52 -15.89 3.37
C GLU A 86 -4.62 -16.96 2.28
N ASP A 87 -5.85 -17.20 1.80
CA ASP A 87 -6.19 -18.26 0.84
C ASP A 87 -6.43 -17.75 -0.59
N GLU A 88 -6.53 -16.43 -0.79
CA GLU A 88 -6.85 -15.83 -2.08
C GLU A 88 -5.70 -14.98 -2.62
N SER A 89 -5.40 -15.15 -3.91
CA SER A 89 -4.45 -14.32 -4.66
C SER A 89 -5.11 -13.68 -5.86
N PHE A 90 -4.79 -12.41 -6.10
CA PHE A 90 -5.18 -11.68 -7.28
C PHE A 90 -4.05 -11.73 -8.30
N SER A 91 -4.27 -12.44 -9.41
CA SER A 91 -3.37 -12.41 -10.57
C SER A 91 -3.73 -11.25 -11.49
N TYR A 92 -2.73 -10.52 -11.98
CA TYR A 92 -2.90 -9.33 -12.82
C TYR A 92 -1.90 -9.31 -13.97
N SER A 93 -2.34 -8.68 -15.07
CA SER A 93 -1.57 -8.49 -16.30
C SER A 93 -1.12 -7.04 -16.52
N SER A 94 -1.68 -6.08 -15.78
CA SER A 94 -1.26 -4.68 -15.81
C SER A 94 -1.19 -4.10 -14.39
N CYS A 95 -0.30 -3.13 -14.21
CA CYS A 95 -0.12 -2.39 -12.97
C CYS A 95 0.31 -0.94 -13.24
N ASP A 96 -0.52 0.01 -12.81
CA ASP A 96 -0.29 1.45 -12.92
C ASP A 96 -0.09 2.08 -11.53
N ILE A 97 1.10 2.62 -11.27
CA ILE A 97 1.50 3.17 -9.95
C ILE A 97 1.56 4.71 -9.88
N GLU A 98 1.39 5.38 -11.01
CA GLU A 98 1.48 6.85 -11.16
C GLU A 98 0.22 7.44 -11.82
N MET A 99 -0.89 6.70 -11.80
CA MET A 99 -2.14 7.14 -12.41
C MET A 99 -3.03 7.95 -11.46
N THR A 100 -3.90 8.78 -12.03
CA THR A 100 -4.99 9.42 -11.28
C THR A 100 -6.31 8.81 -11.70
N LYS A 101 -7.14 8.45 -10.72
CA LYS A 101 -8.46 7.84 -10.92
C LYS A 101 -9.45 8.45 -9.94
N TYR A 102 -10.58 8.95 -10.45
CA TYR A 102 -11.60 9.68 -9.67
C TYR A 102 -11.06 10.85 -8.84
N SER A 103 -10.08 11.58 -9.38
CA SER A 103 -9.36 12.67 -8.67
C SER A 103 -8.59 12.20 -7.43
N LYS A 104 -8.34 10.91 -7.31
CA LYS A 104 -7.48 10.28 -6.31
C LYS A 104 -6.30 9.63 -7.01
N ARG A 105 -5.20 9.44 -6.29
CA ARG A 105 -4.00 8.81 -6.81
C ARG A 105 -3.75 7.55 -5.98
N PRO A 106 -4.19 6.38 -6.44
CA PRO A 106 -3.91 5.14 -5.74
C PRO A 106 -2.41 4.84 -5.75
N ASP A 107 -1.94 4.09 -4.76
CA ASP A 107 -0.57 3.63 -4.75
C ASP A 107 -0.27 2.65 -5.89
N ALA A 108 -1.20 1.75 -6.19
CA ALA A 108 -1.22 0.98 -7.43
C ALA A 108 -2.64 0.68 -7.89
N TYR A 109 -2.83 0.58 -9.20
CA TYR A 109 -4.04 0.09 -9.83
C TYR A 109 -3.69 -1.14 -10.67
N ILE A 110 -4.15 -2.32 -10.24
CA ILE A 110 -3.82 -3.58 -10.89
C ILE A 110 -5.05 -4.16 -11.59
N THR A 111 -4.86 -4.72 -12.78
CA THR A 111 -5.96 -5.25 -13.59
C THR A 111 -5.62 -6.58 -14.23
N ASN A 112 -6.63 -7.42 -14.38
CA ASN A 112 -6.62 -8.58 -15.27
C ASN A 112 -7.75 -8.44 -16.31
N GLN A 113 -8.02 -9.50 -17.07
CA GLN A 113 -9.01 -9.47 -18.15
C GLN A 113 -10.45 -9.24 -17.68
N SER A 114 -10.76 -9.53 -16.41
CA SER A 114 -12.13 -9.50 -15.89
C SER A 114 -12.39 -8.40 -14.86
N THR A 115 -11.37 -8.00 -14.10
CA THR A 115 -11.54 -7.18 -12.89
C THR A 115 -10.33 -6.28 -12.62
N SER A 116 -10.57 -5.26 -11.80
CA SER A 116 -9.56 -4.34 -11.26
C SER A 116 -9.49 -4.41 -9.73
N LEU A 117 -8.36 -3.96 -9.20
CA LEU A 117 -8.14 -3.76 -7.77
C LEU A 117 -7.31 -2.50 -7.55
N ILE A 118 -7.83 -1.60 -6.71
CA ILE A 118 -7.05 -0.50 -6.14
C ILE A 118 -6.21 -1.06 -4.99
N VAL A 119 -4.93 -0.73 -4.97
CA VAL A 119 -4.02 -1.08 -3.87
C VAL A 119 -3.54 0.20 -3.22
N GLU A 120 -3.73 0.32 -1.92
CA GLU A 120 -3.19 1.41 -1.08
C GLU A 120 -2.19 0.83 -0.08
N ILE A 121 -1.06 1.50 0.11
CA ILE A 121 -0.03 1.07 1.04
C ILE A 121 -0.20 1.86 2.33
N LEU A 122 -0.29 1.15 3.44
CA LEU A 122 -0.32 1.73 4.77
C LEU A 122 1.07 1.68 5.40
N PHE A 123 1.66 2.86 5.64
CA PHE A 123 2.89 2.98 6.44
C PHE A 123 2.69 3.75 7.77
N SER A 124 1.96 4.87 7.74
CA SER A 124 1.71 5.69 8.92
C SER A 124 0.24 6.03 9.11
N HIS A 125 -0.52 6.23 8.02
CA HIS A 125 -1.91 6.63 8.04
C HIS A 125 -2.75 5.75 7.13
N GLN A 126 -3.89 5.28 7.66
CA GLN A 126 -4.89 4.54 6.91
C GLN A 126 -5.48 5.38 5.80
N ILE A 127 -5.97 4.68 4.78
CA ILE A 127 -6.78 5.26 3.72
C ILE A 127 -7.89 6.08 4.35
N GLU A 128 -7.98 7.34 3.93
CA GLU A 128 -9.03 8.22 4.41
C GLU A 128 -10.39 7.72 3.95
N SER A 129 -11.39 7.76 4.84
CA SER A 129 -12.75 7.31 4.53
C SER A 129 -13.32 7.98 3.27
N SER A 130 -13.10 9.29 3.10
CA SER A 130 -13.57 10.02 1.91
C SER A 130 -12.95 9.52 0.59
N THR A 131 -11.72 9.02 0.64
CA THR A 131 -11.04 8.42 -0.53
C THR A 131 -11.56 7.01 -0.78
N LEU A 132 -11.73 6.23 0.30
CA LEU A 132 -12.33 4.89 0.23
C LEU A 132 -13.74 4.94 -0.37
N ASP A 133 -14.58 5.86 0.09
CA ASP A 133 -15.94 6.06 -0.39
C ASP A 133 -15.96 6.35 -1.90
N VAL A 134 -15.03 7.17 -2.40
CA VAL A 134 -14.92 7.47 -3.83
C VAL A 134 -14.63 6.20 -4.63
N TYR A 135 -13.69 5.36 -4.20
CA TYR A 135 -13.40 4.12 -4.92
C TYR A 135 -14.57 3.14 -4.89
N LEU A 136 -15.17 2.90 -3.71
CA LEU A 136 -16.23 1.92 -3.54
C LEU A 136 -17.53 2.33 -4.24
N ASN A 137 -17.86 3.63 -4.27
CA ASN A 137 -19.02 4.14 -5.01
C ASN A 137 -18.84 4.06 -6.54
N ASN A 138 -17.60 3.91 -7.02
CA ASN A 138 -17.30 3.65 -8.42
C ASN A 138 -17.09 2.15 -8.71
N ASN A 139 -17.58 1.27 -7.83
CA ASN A 139 -17.50 -0.19 -7.94
C ASN A 139 -16.07 -0.76 -8.01
N GLU A 140 -15.08 -0.04 -7.49
CA GLU A 140 -13.74 -0.59 -7.31
C GLU A 140 -13.66 -1.43 -6.04
N ARG A 141 -12.77 -2.42 -6.04
CA ARG A 141 -12.31 -3.09 -4.82
C ARG A 141 -11.05 -2.39 -4.34
N VAL A 142 -10.85 -2.29 -3.03
CA VAL A 142 -9.67 -1.64 -2.44
C VAL A 142 -8.96 -2.62 -1.52
N LEU A 143 -7.68 -2.88 -1.76
CA LEU A 143 -6.80 -3.63 -0.87
C LEU A 143 -5.84 -2.64 -0.19
N GLU A 144 -6.00 -2.45 1.12
CA GLU A 144 -5.01 -1.74 1.92
C GLU A 144 -3.97 -2.73 2.47
N ILE A 145 -2.68 -2.45 2.26
CA ILE A 145 -1.57 -3.30 2.73
C ILE A 145 -0.75 -2.57 3.80
N ASN A 146 -0.80 -3.07 5.03
CA ASN A 146 -0.04 -2.56 6.16
C ASN A 146 1.41 -3.06 6.16
N ILE A 147 2.30 -2.26 5.59
CA ILE A 147 3.75 -2.56 5.60
C ILE A 147 4.44 -2.12 6.89
N SER A 148 3.74 -1.41 7.78
CA SER A 148 4.33 -0.77 8.97
C SER A 148 4.58 -1.72 10.15
N ALA A 149 4.00 -2.92 10.15
CA ALA A 149 4.00 -3.81 11.31
C ALA A 149 5.39 -4.36 11.69
N GLU A 150 6.35 -4.45 10.75
CA GLU A 150 7.67 -5.07 10.97
C GLU A 150 8.87 -4.16 10.63
N LYS A 151 8.82 -2.86 10.97
CA LYS A 151 9.78 -1.81 10.55
C LYS A 151 11.27 -2.18 10.62
N ASN A 152 11.68 -2.95 11.63
CA ASN A 152 13.08 -3.32 11.83
C ASN A 152 13.61 -4.36 10.83
N LYS A 153 12.75 -5.22 10.28
CA LYS A 153 13.15 -6.26 9.31
C LYS A 153 13.06 -5.76 7.86
N LEU A 154 12.41 -4.63 7.62
CA LEU A 154 12.17 -4.10 6.27
C LEU A 154 13.44 -3.58 5.56
N PHE A 155 14.63 -3.63 6.18
CA PHE A 155 15.89 -3.25 5.52
C PHE A 155 16.56 -4.42 4.76
N ASN A 156 15.84 -5.50 4.54
CA ASN A 156 16.20 -6.59 3.64
C ASN A 156 15.21 -6.58 2.48
N TYR A 157 15.70 -6.44 1.25
CA TYR A 157 14.83 -6.22 0.10
C TYR A 157 14.00 -7.46 -0.26
N GLU A 158 14.58 -8.66 -0.18
CA GLU A 158 13.85 -9.90 -0.47
C GLU A 158 12.77 -10.18 0.58
N TYR A 159 13.09 -9.98 1.86
CA TYR A 159 12.08 -10.07 2.92
C TYR A 159 10.98 -9.03 2.73
N PHE A 160 11.33 -7.78 2.42
CA PHE A 160 10.34 -6.73 2.19
C PHE A 160 9.46 -7.02 0.97
N LYS A 161 10.03 -7.57 -0.11
CA LYS A 161 9.30 -8.00 -1.29
C LYS A 161 8.27 -9.07 -0.97
N ASP A 162 8.68 -10.14 -0.29
CA ASP A 162 7.77 -11.19 0.15
C ASP A 162 6.72 -10.63 1.12
N TRP A 163 7.12 -9.79 2.08
CA TRP A 163 6.22 -9.11 2.99
C TRP A 163 5.10 -8.34 2.28
N VAL A 164 5.46 -7.46 1.33
CA VAL A 164 4.50 -6.69 0.52
C VAL A 164 3.55 -7.61 -0.25
N LEU A 165 4.08 -8.67 -0.87
CA LEU A 165 3.29 -9.51 -1.77
C LEU A 165 2.35 -10.46 -1.02
N SER A 166 2.73 -10.96 0.15
CA SER A 166 2.07 -12.16 0.72
C SER A 166 1.81 -12.14 2.24
N HIS A 167 2.58 -11.41 3.04
CA HIS A 167 2.51 -11.54 4.51
C HIS A 167 2.04 -10.30 5.28
N ALA A 168 2.22 -9.10 4.73
CA ALA A 168 1.75 -7.87 5.36
C ALA A 168 0.25 -7.96 5.70
N PRO A 169 -0.18 -7.51 6.90
CA PRO A 169 -1.60 -7.41 7.22
C PRO A 169 -2.32 -6.62 6.14
N ARG A 170 -3.48 -7.10 5.72
CA ARG A 170 -4.21 -6.53 4.59
C ARG A 170 -5.69 -6.50 4.86
N GLU A 171 -6.32 -5.42 4.42
CA GLU A 171 -7.77 -5.22 4.52
C GLU A 171 -8.33 -5.07 3.11
N LEU A 172 -9.24 -5.96 2.73
CA LEU A 172 -9.97 -5.87 1.48
C LEU A 172 -11.33 -5.23 1.73
N TYR A 173 -11.55 -4.07 1.12
CA TYR A 173 -12.82 -3.37 1.11
C TYR A 173 -13.55 -3.62 -0.21
N VAL A 174 -14.83 -3.94 -0.08
CA VAL A 174 -15.75 -4.15 -1.19
C VAL A 174 -17.05 -3.40 -0.92
N GLN A 175 -17.73 -2.98 -1.99
CA GLN A 175 -19.07 -2.45 -1.86
C GLN A 175 -19.99 -3.55 -1.26
N PRO A 176 -20.86 -3.22 -0.29
CA PRO A 176 -21.89 -4.15 0.15
C PRO A 176 -22.76 -4.50 -1.05
N GLN A 177 -23.00 -5.78 -1.29
CA GLN A 177 -24.04 -6.18 -2.23
C GLN A 177 -25.36 -5.54 -1.74
N LYS A 178 -25.95 -4.65 -2.56
CA LYS A 178 -27.36 -4.32 -2.37
C LYS A 178 -28.10 -5.64 -2.53
N LEU A 179 -28.66 -6.15 -1.43
CA LEU A 179 -29.71 -7.16 -1.50
C LEU A 179 -30.75 -6.59 -2.45
N GLU A 180 -30.81 -7.11 -3.68
CA GLU A 180 -31.93 -6.82 -4.56
C GLU A 180 -33.17 -7.35 -3.84
N ALA A 181 -33.97 -6.44 -3.30
CA ALA A 181 -35.29 -6.77 -2.83
C ALA A 181 -36.09 -7.16 -4.07
N ASP A 182 -36.15 -8.47 -4.32
CA ASP A 182 -37.14 -9.08 -5.21
C ASP A 182 -38.53 -8.69 -4.66
N THR A 183 -39.07 -7.61 -5.18
CA THR A 183 -40.41 -7.13 -4.87
C THR A 183 -41.34 -7.52 -6.02
N SER A 184 -41.48 -8.82 -6.22
CA SER A 184 -42.72 -9.34 -6.79
C SER A 184 -43.87 -9.11 -5.79
N GLY A 185 -44.61 -8.01 -5.93
CA GLY A 185 -46.00 -7.92 -5.45
C GLY A 185 -46.40 -6.73 -4.58
N LYS A 186 -47.10 -5.78 -5.24
CA LYS A 186 -48.33 -5.09 -4.80
C LYS A 186 -48.33 -4.06 -3.63
N HIS A 187 -48.74 -2.85 -4.04
CA HIS A 187 -49.62 -1.86 -3.38
C HIS A 187 -49.10 -0.92 -2.26
N ASN A 188 -49.02 0.35 -2.67
CA ASN A 188 -49.54 1.58 -2.06
C ASN A 188 -49.01 2.14 -0.72
N ALA A 189 -48.80 3.47 -0.80
CA ALA A 189 -48.97 4.53 0.20
C ALA A 189 -47.75 4.99 1.02
N ALA A 190 -47.36 6.22 0.69
CA ALA A 190 -46.99 7.37 1.56
C ALA A 190 -46.07 7.15 2.77
N GLY A 191 -45.03 7.99 2.85
CA GLY A 191 -44.40 8.36 4.11
C GLY A 191 -42.89 8.44 4.03
N ASP A 192 -42.42 9.66 3.82
CA ASP A 192 -41.25 10.31 4.47
C ASP A 192 -40.11 9.42 4.99
N LYS A 193 -38.88 9.72 4.56
CA LYS A 193 -37.64 9.47 5.31
C LYS A 193 -36.43 10.09 4.60
N SER A 194 -35.96 11.21 5.13
CA SER A 194 -34.55 11.58 5.06
C SER A 194 -33.81 10.88 6.20
N GLU A 195 -33.01 9.87 5.90
CA GLU A 195 -32.01 9.35 6.84
C GLU A 195 -30.74 9.02 6.06
N SER A 196 -29.65 9.60 6.56
CA SER A 196 -28.30 9.63 6.01
C SER A 196 -27.73 8.25 5.71
N ASP A 197 -27.24 8.06 4.49
CA ASP A 197 -26.44 6.91 4.07
C ASP A 197 -25.15 6.83 4.90
N ILE A 198 -25.17 6.03 5.97
CA ILE A 198 -23.97 5.58 6.68
C ILE A 198 -23.41 4.42 5.84
N GLY A 199 -22.33 4.69 5.10
CA GLY A 199 -21.61 3.65 4.35
C GLY A 199 -21.05 2.59 5.30
N VAL A 200 -21.72 1.44 5.38
CA VAL A 200 -21.22 0.26 6.10
C VAL A 200 -20.46 -0.60 5.10
N TYR A 201 -19.13 -0.71 5.23
CA TYR A 201 -18.31 -1.57 4.38
C TYR A 201 -18.10 -2.95 5.01
N ILE A 202 -18.06 -4.00 4.18
CA ILE A 202 -17.76 -5.36 4.63
C ILE A 202 -16.24 -5.56 4.55
N VAL A 203 -15.61 -5.87 5.68
CA VAL A 203 -14.22 -6.34 5.76
C VAL A 203 -14.26 -7.86 5.70
N LEU A 204 -13.71 -8.45 4.63
CA LEU A 204 -13.59 -9.91 4.52
C LEU A 204 -12.22 -10.36 5.07
N GLY A 205 -12.20 -10.79 6.33
CA GLY A 205 -11.04 -11.39 6.98
C GLY A 205 -11.45 -12.15 8.24
N LEU A 206 -11.16 -13.46 8.30
CA LEU A 206 -11.51 -14.33 9.43
C LEU A 206 -10.59 -14.05 10.63
N ILE A 207 -10.99 -13.11 11.47
CA ILE A 207 -11.06 -13.14 12.95
C ILE A 207 -11.44 -11.72 13.38
N GLY A 208 -12.64 -11.59 13.94
CA GLY A 208 -13.03 -10.41 14.73
C GLY A 208 -14.30 -9.74 14.23
N ALA A 209 -15.41 -10.12 14.85
CA ALA A 209 -16.58 -9.25 14.97
C ALA A 209 -16.18 -7.95 15.70
N TRP A 210 -15.56 -7.01 14.98
CA TRP A 210 -15.38 -5.64 15.42
C TRP A 210 -16.19 -4.74 14.48
N LEU A 211 -17.49 -4.76 14.71
CA LEU A 211 -18.40 -3.72 14.23
C LEU A 211 -17.78 -2.36 14.54
N TYR A 212 -17.54 -1.59 13.48
CA TYR A 212 -17.51 -0.14 13.39
C TYR A 212 -17.91 0.58 14.68
N ARG A 213 -16.96 0.75 15.61
CA ARG A 213 -17.16 1.53 16.85
C ARG A 213 -16.00 2.48 17.08
N ARG A 214 -15.82 3.44 16.16
CA ARG A 214 -15.03 4.65 16.47
C ARG A 214 -15.37 5.88 15.61
N PHE A 215 -16.64 6.27 15.55
CA PHE A 215 -17.04 7.62 15.10
C PHE A 215 -18.05 8.34 16.00
N PHE A 216 -18.20 7.92 17.26
CA PHE A 216 -18.88 8.72 18.29
C PHE A 216 -18.08 8.74 19.59
N LYS A 217 -17.16 9.70 19.70
CA LYS A 217 -16.81 10.35 20.98
C LYS A 217 -16.11 11.67 20.69
N GLY A 218 -16.87 12.75 20.81
CA GLY A 218 -16.32 14.11 20.67
C GLY A 218 -17.35 15.22 20.50
N ARG A 219 -18.43 15.21 21.29
CA ARG A 219 -19.19 16.43 21.66
C ARG A 219 -20.02 16.10 22.92
N GLY A 220 -19.37 16.32 24.06
CA GLY A 220 -20.01 16.71 25.31
C GLY A 220 -19.57 18.12 25.62
#